data_AF-A0A3A8KYG7-F1
#
_entry.id   AF-A0A3A8KYG7-F1
#
_cell.length_a   1.000
_cell.length_b   1.000
_cell.length_c   1.000
_cell.angle_alpha   90.00
_cell.angle_beta   90.00
_cell.angle_gamma   90.00
#
_symmetry.space_group_name_H-M   'P 1'
#
loop_
_entity.id
_entity.type
_entity.pdbx_description
1 polymer ?
#
loop_
_entity_poly.entity_id
_entity_poly.type
_entity_poly.pdbx_seq_one_letter_code
_entity_poly.pdbx_strand_id
1 'polypeptide(L)'
;MHSPTLVARPEVSFEMLDRVLEAMGWFLQSESQTPPLLPGEPELAVYVHRGTDSAIHYTFNPVLRLRVLEFSGRNAVGEWAAVRKVVPVMEAPALAALLTSSETREVLLGLLATEALRERASLERVAALRFHPEFSVSRTAERVLASLVPDGTEEAFEQLKAEKAAHPDRSVLFAHLPGEEQRRQVLRWLIHDYAASNPDIDAVLNSALVDADAEVRVTAVMAAARLQARAVLPALRTARMPTSTREGADPRDRQFYSNLRDLVAQVLSGRPLPPEGSSKRERMAPLLRALSGPADVRDDPTLLLHALTTPVDPGPRPGALPEALVEREGTYRLRRSGLEARWVPPVEHWLGTGPTLRRVTSAGYFVARVPVSRAAAAWALAASQGPVGSAGPDAEEPLPCTRTEAEQVCSALSRIEGVALRLPSSEEWEMAARGPDGRLFPWGNSMRDDGASRASPWGVEKLVASLPQWAHGGLLCGGREQPLCSSRREVASEDAVTIGALRWMVGGSPSQGAVSPREANSNS
;
A
#
# COMPACT_ATOMS: atom_id res chain seq x y z
N MET A 1 -2.87 3.59 30.04
CA MET A 1 -1.57 3.08 29.52
C MET A 1 -1.32 1.74 30.19
N HIS A 2 -1.10 0.68 29.41
CA HIS A 2 -0.87 -0.66 29.95
C HIS A 2 0.57 -0.81 30.46
N SER A 3 0.75 -1.63 31.49
CA SER A 3 2.05 -1.94 32.08
C SER A 3 2.96 -2.68 31.07
N PRO A 4 4.21 -2.24 30.87
CA PRO A 4 5.18 -3.00 30.07
C PRO A 4 5.32 -4.42 30.61
N THR A 5 5.30 -5.41 29.73
CA THR A 5 5.23 -6.83 30.13
C THR A 5 6.29 -7.66 29.40
N LEU A 6 6.87 -8.64 30.09
CA LEU A 6 7.73 -9.67 29.52
C LEU A 6 7.14 -11.05 29.81
N VAL A 7 7.35 -11.98 28.89
CA VAL A 7 7.09 -13.40 29.11
C VAL A 7 8.43 -14.12 29.03
N ALA A 8 8.86 -14.78 30.09
CA ALA A 8 10.12 -15.53 30.08
C ALA A 8 9.97 -16.82 29.27
N ARG A 9 11.06 -17.31 28.67
CA ARG A 9 11.04 -18.60 28.00
C ARG A 9 10.74 -19.74 28.99
N PRO A 10 10.06 -20.83 28.58
CA PRO A 10 9.69 -21.93 29.48
C PRO A 10 10.87 -22.59 30.20
N GLU A 11 12.04 -22.54 29.58
CA GLU A 11 13.31 -23.07 30.10
C GLU A 11 13.88 -22.27 31.29
N VAL A 12 13.47 -21.01 31.46
CA VAL A 12 13.96 -20.13 32.53
C VAL A 12 13.25 -20.48 33.84
N SER A 13 13.98 -20.99 34.84
CA SER A 13 13.43 -21.24 36.18
C SER A 13 13.27 -19.96 36.99
N PHE A 14 12.43 -20.00 38.03
CA PHE A 14 12.32 -18.90 38.99
C PHE A 14 13.67 -18.60 39.67
N GLU A 15 14.43 -19.60 40.09
CA GLU A 15 15.77 -19.41 40.70
C GLU A 15 16.77 -18.72 39.73
N MET A 16 16.70 -19.01 38.43
CA MET A 16 17.52 -18.31 37.43
C MET A 16 17.07 -16.86 37.30
N LEU A 17 15.76 -16.63 37.22
CA LEU A 17 15.18 -15.29 37.10
C LEU A 17 15.53 -14.44 38.34
N ASP A 18 15.40 -15.00 39.54
CA ASP A 18 15.68 -14.36 40.81
C ASP A 18 17.14 -13.89 40.89
N ARG A 19 18.10 -14.76 40.55
CA ARG A 19 19.53 -14.39 40.48
C ARG A 19 19.82 -13.27 39.48
N VAL A 20 19.20 -13.33 38.30
CA VAL A 20 19.40 -12.29 37.27
C VAL A 20 18.82 -10.96 37.74
N LEU A 21 17.62 -10.97 38.33
CA LEU A 21 16.96 -9.78 38.86
C LEU A 21 17.74 -9.19 40.05
N GLU A 22 18.23 -10.01 40.98
CA GLU A 22 19.06 -9.59 42.11
C GLU A 22 20.36 -8.91 41.64
N ALA A 23 21.05 -9.49 40.66
CA ALA A 23 22.25 -8.89 40.06
C ALA A 23 21.96 -7.54 39.38
N MET A 24 20.72 -7.31 38.97
CA MET A 24 20.24 -6.04 38.40
C MET A 24 19.69 -5.06 39.44
N GLY A 25 19.75 -5.38 40.74
CA GLY A 25 19.31 -4.49 41.81
C GLY A 25 17.81 -4.59 42.16
N TRP A 26 17.15 -5.66 41.74
CA TRP A 26 15.78 -6.00 42.14
C TRP A 26 15.77 -6.92 43.35
N PHE A 27 14.88 -6.69 44.29
CA PHE A 27 14.79 -7.46 45.52
C PHE A 27 13.39 -8.03 45.67
N LEU A 28 13.33 -9.33 45.95
CA LEU A 28 12.08 -10.02 46.24
C LEU A 28 11.50 -9.43 47.54
N GLN A 29 10.36 -8.74 47.40
CA GLN A 29 9.65 -8.13 48.51
C GLN A 29 8.68 -9.11 49.15
N SER A 30 7.99 -9.90 48.32
CA SER A 30 7.00 -10.88 48.77
C SER A 30 6.78 -11.97 47.73
N GLU A 31 6.40 -13.15 48.20
CA GLU A 31 5.96 -14.30 47.40
C GLU A 31 4.68 -14.90 47.99
N SER A 32 4.00 -15.76 47.22
CA SER A 32 2.81 -16.49 47.69
C SER A 32 3.09 -17.26 48.99
N GLN A 33 2.22 -17.11 50.00
CA GLN A 33 2.36 -17.79 51.30
C GLN A 33 1.93 -19.27 51.26
N THR A 34 1.17 -19.68 50.25
CA THR A 34 0.80 -21.07 50.01
C THR A 34 1.95 -21.84 49.37
N PRO A 35 2.24 -23.09 49.79
CA PRO A 35 3.25 -23.92 49.13
C PRO A 35 2.97 -24.02 47.63
N PRO A 36 3.98 -23.82 46.76
CA PRO A 36 3.75 -23.78 45.32
C PRO A 36 3.37 -25.16 44.78
N LEU A 37 2.52 -25.19 43.76
CA LEU A 37 2.13 -26.42 43.05
C LEU A 37 3.34 -27.12 42.41
N LEU A 38 4.37 -26.36 42.02
CA LEU A 38 5.67 -26.87 41.59
C LEU A 38 6.76 -26.39 42.57
N PRO A 39 7.51 -27.29 43.22
CA PRO A 39 8.56 -26.89 44.15
C PRO A 39 9.57 -25.94 43.50
N GLY A 40 9.82 -24.80 44.15
CA GLY A 40 10.75 -23.77 43.68
C GLY A 40 10.17 -22.75 42.68
N GLU A 41 8.86 -22.79 42.39
CA GLU A 41 8.19 -21.85 41.48
C GLU A 41 6.96 -21.23 42.17
N PRO A 42 7.09 -20.07 42.85
CA PRO A 42 5.94 -19.40 43.45
C PRO A 42 4.94 -18.98 42.36
N GLU A 43 3.64 -19.00 42.68
CA GLU A 43 2.62 -18.57 41.72
C GLU A 43 2.63 -17.06 41.50
N LEU A 44 2.93 -16.30 42.56
CA LEU A 44 3.04 -14.85 42.56
C LEU A 44 4.31 -14.42 43.30
N ALA A 45 4.99 -13.43 42.76
CA ALA A 45 6.11 -12.77 43.42
C ALA A 45 6.11 -11.28 43.07
N VAL A 46 6.58 -10.45 43.99
CA VAL A 46 6.74 -9.00 43.78
C VAL A 46 8.18 -8.62 44.05
N TYR A 47 8.82 -8.01 43.06
CA TYR A 47 10.16 -7.44 43.17
C TYR A 47 10.09 -5.92 43.22
N VAL A 48 10.97 -5.31 44.01
CA VAL A 48 11.14 -3.86 44.07
C VAL A 48 12.59 -3.48 43.78
N HIS A 49 12.81 -2.34 43.12
CA HIS A 49 14.14 -1.89 42.75
C HIS A 49 14.71 -0.89 43.78
N ARG A 50 15.93 -1.08 44.29
CA ARG A 50 16.50 -0.26 45.39
C ARG A 50 16.70 1.22 45.07
N GLY A 51 16.78 1.57 43.79
CA GLY A 51 17.04 2.94 43.34
C GLY A 51 15.86 3.64 42.67
N THR A 52 14.74 2.95 42.45
CA THR A 52 13.60 3.50 41.69
C THR A 52 12.27 3.08 42.33
N ASP A 53 11.23 3.90 42.12
CA ASP A 53 9.85 3.63 42.55
C ASP A 53 9.16 2.64 41.56
N SER A 54 9.86 1.55 41.23
CA SER A 54 9.44 0.56 40.23
C SER A 54 9.30 -0.81 40.85
N ALA A 55 8.31 -1.57 40.38
CA ALA A 55 8.05 -2.94 40.82
C ALA A 55 7.86 -3.87 39.62
N ILE A 56 8.20 -5.15 39.82
CA ILE A 56 7.85 -6.24 38.90
C ILE A 56 6.84 -7.13 39.61
N HIS A 57 5.68 -7.30 38.98
CA HIS A 57 4.67 -8.27 39.38
C HIS A 57 4.89 -9.54 38.55
N TYR A 58 5.38 -10.58 39.19
CA TYR A 58 5.61 -11.88 38.60
C TYR A 58 4.38 -12.77 38.81
N THR A 59 3.95 -13.45 37.74
CA THR A 59 2.93 -14.50 37.81
C THR A 59 3.41 -15.76 37.09
N PHE A 60 3.02 -16.92 37.61
CA PHE A 60 3.37 -18.21 37.06
C PHE A 60 2.15 -19.12 36.86
N ASN A 61 1.99 -19.65 35.65
CA ASN A 61 1.03 -20.71 35.35
C ASN A 61 1.76 -22.07 35.34
N PRO A 62 1.55 -22.94 36.34
CA PRO A 62 2.30 -24.20 36.48
C PRO A 62 1.94 -25.24 35.40
N VAL A 63 0.76 -25.16 34.80
CA VAL A 63 0.31 -26.12 33.77
C VAL A 63 1.06 -25.89 32.46
N LEU A 64 1.24 -24.62 32.07
CA LEU A 64 1.89 -24.26 30.81
C LEU A 64 3.35 -23.81 30.99
N ARG A 65 3.82 -23.70 32.24
CA ARG A 65 5.11 -23.10 32.61
C ARG A 65 5.27 -21.66 32.08
N LEU A 66 4.17 -20.92 32.02
CA LEU A 66 4.15 -19.52 31.55
C LEU A 66 4.54 -18.60 32.71
N ARG A 67 5.58 -17.79 32.51
CA ARG A 67 6.05 -16.78 33.47
C ARG A 67 5.84 -15.40 32.88
N VAL A 68 5.09 -14.55 33.56
CA VAL A 68 4.79 -13.19 33.13
C VAL A 68 5.38 -12.21 34.14
N LEU A 69 6.10 -11.20 33.65
CA LEU A 69 6.67 -10.12 34.45
C LEU A 69 6.03 -8.81 33.98
N GLU A 70 5.17 -8.22 34.81
CA GLU A 70 4.56 -6.92 34.56
C GLU A 70 5.27 -5.82 35.33
N PHE A 71 5.69 -4.77 34.65
CA PHE A 71 6.47 -3.67 35.21
C PHE A 71 5.55 -2.50 35.56
N SER A 72 5.66 -2.00 36.78
CA SER A 72 4.94 -0.83 37.25
C SER A 72 5.91 0.21 37.83
N GLY A 73 5.46 1.47 37.93
CA GLY A 73 6.27 2.59 38.42
C GLY A 73 6.70 3.59 37.36
N ARG A 74 7.36 4.68 37.79
CA ARG A 74 7.66 5.84 36.94
C ARG A 74 8.66 5.54 35.82
N ASN A 75 9.57 4.57 36.02
CA ASN A 75 10.57 4.16 35.04
C ASN A 75 10.28 2.77 34.43
N ALA A 76 9.04 2.27 34.51
CA ALA A 76 8.70 0.90 34.12
C ALA A 76 9.19 0.52 32.70
N VAL A 77 9.12 1.44 31.73
CA VAL A 77 9.58 1.20 30.35
C VAL A 77 11.10 1.07 30.25
N GLY A 78 11.84 1.91 30.97
CA GLY A 78 13.31 1.86 30.98
C GLY A 78 13.83 0.60 31.66
N GLU A 79 13.21 0.23 32.79
CA GLU A 79 13.51 -0.99 33.52
C GLU A 79 13.16 -2.25 32.71
N TRP A 80 11.98 -2.27 32.08
CA TRP A 80 11.57 -3.33 31.15
C TRP A 80 12.61 -3.53 30.03
N ALA A 81 13.10 -2.44 29.44
CA ALA A 81 14.09 -2.49 28.37
C ALA A 81 15.46 -3.00 28.84
N ALA A 82 15.83 -2.75 30.10
CA ALA A 82 17.04 -3.27 30.71
C ALA A 82 16.92 -4.77 30.97
N VAL A 83 15.84 -5.21 31.65
CA VAL A 83 15.61 -6.62 32.00
C VAL A 83 15.47 -7.50 30.75
N ARG A 84 14.78 -7.01 29.71
CA ARG A 84 14.61 -7.73 28.44
C ARG A 84 15.93 -8.12 27.76
N LYS A 85 17.02 -7.36 27.97
CA LYS A 85 18.32 -7.65 27.36
C LYS A 85 19.04 -8.83 27.99
N VAL A 86 18.70 -9.15 29.24
CA VAL A 86 19.45 -10.11 30.06
C VAL A 86 18.64 -11.37 30.32
N VAL A 87 17.31 -11.24 30.47
CA VAL A 87 16.40 -12.38 30.65
C VAL A 87 16.04 -12.98 29.29
N PRO A 88 16.18 -14.30 29.08
CA PRO A 88 15.66 -14.95 27.90
C PRO A 88 14.13 -14.87 27.85
N VAL A 89 13.60 -14.07 26.93
CA VAL A 89 12.15 -13.82 26.78
C VAL A 89 11.57 -14.46 25.53
N MET A 90 10.25 -14.64 25.52
CA MET A 90 9.47 -14.99 24.35
C MET A 90 9.43 -13.81 23.38
N GLU A 91 9.92 -14.04 22.17
CA GLU A 91 9.96 -13.07 21.07
C GLU A 91 9.02 -13.53 19.94
N ALA A 92 8.64 -12.60 19.05
CA ALA A 92 7.65 -12.85 18.00
C ALA A 92 7.89 -14.14 17.17
N PRO A 93 9.13 -14.50 16.75
CA PRO A 93 9.35 -15.75 16.02
C PRO A 93 9.04 -17.01 16.84
N ALA A 94 9.33 -16.98 18.15
CA ALA A 94 9.07 -18.11 19.04
C ALA A 94 7.56 -18.26 19.31
N LEU A 95 6.85 -17.14 19.48
CA LEU A 95 5.39 -17.13 19.60
C LEU A 95 4.73 -17.69 18.33
N ALA A 96 5.19 -17.25 17.16
CA ALA A 96 4.67 -17.76 15.89
C ALA A 96 4.86 -19.28 15.76
N ALA A 97 6.02 -19.81 16.18
CA ALA A 97 6.29 -21.24 16.18
C ALA A 97 5.33 -22.01 17.10
N LEU A 98 5.12 -21.53 18.33
CA LEU A 98 4.19 -22.12 19.29
C LEU A 98 2.75 -22.15 18.76
N LEU A 99 2.29 -21.06 18.15
CA LEU A 99 0.94 -20.95 17.58
C LEU A 99 0.70 -21.88 16.38
N THR A 100 1.77 -22.36 15.74
CA THR A 100 1.70 -23.32 14.62
C THR A 100 2.05 -24.75 15.02
N SER A 101 2.30 -25.01 16.31
CA SER A 101 2.66 -26.34 16.79
C SER A 101 1.50 -27.33 16.62
N SER A 102 1.85 -28.60 16.41
CA SER A 102 0.89 -29.72 16.48
C SER A 102 0.52 -30.09 17.92
N GLU A 103 1.31 -29.65 18.90
CA GLU A 103 1.12 -29.98 20.31
C GLU A 103 0.17 -28.97 20.98
N THR A 104 -0.98 -29.44 21.48
CA THR A 104 -2.01 -28.61 22.11
C THR A 104 -1.47 -27.71 23.23
N ARG A 105 -0.52 -28.24 24.03
CA ARG A 105 0.09 -27.50 25.14
C ARG A 105 0.93 -26.31 24.65
N GLU A 106 1.65 -26.48 23.55
CA GLU A 106 2.47 -25.42 22.96
C GLU A 106 1.61 -24.34 22.32
N VAL A 107 0.53 -24.72 21.65
CA VAL A 107 -0.44 -23.77 21.08
C VAL A 107 -1.10 -22.94 22.18
N LEU A 108 -1.52 -23.57 23.28
CA LEU A 108 -2.09 -22.88 24.45
C LEU A 108 -1.09 -21.93 25.12
N LEU A 109 0.17 -22.36 25.25
CA LEU A 109 1.25 -21.50 25.74
C LEU A 109 1.44 -20.27 24.83
N GLY A 110 1.46 -20.49 23.51
CA GLY A 110 1.55 -19.42 22.51
C GLY A 110 0.41 -18.41 22.66
N LEU A 111 -0.84 -18.90 22.74
CA LEU A 111 -2.03 -18.04 22.87
C LEU A 111 -1.98 -17.16 24.13
N LEU A 112 -1.67 -17.74 25.30
CA LEU A 112 -1.61 -16.98 26.55
C LEU A 112 -0.41 -16.02 26.59
N ALA A 113 0.72 -16.40 25.99
CA ALA A 113 1.87 -15.52 25.88
C ALA A 113 1.58 -14.33 24.94
N THR A 114 0.88 -14.56 23.83
CA THR A 114 0.41 -13.49 22.92
C THR A 114 -0.55 -12.52 23.64
N GLU A 115 -1.47 -13.03 24.46
CA GLU A 115 -2.38 -12.22 25.29
C GLU A 115 -1.62 -11.35 26.30
N ALA A 116 -0.71 -11.96 27.07
CA ALA A 116 0.11 -11.28 28.07
C ALA A 116 1.01 -10.19 27.45
N LEU A 117 1.60 -10.46 26.29
CA LEU A 117 2.46 -9.52 25.56
C LEU A 117 1.67 -8.49 24.74
N ARG A 118 0.36 -8.67 24.57
CA ARG A 118 -0.49 -7.92 23.62
C ARG A 118 0.13 -7.88 22.21
N GLU A 119 0.69 -9.01 21.79
CA GLU A 119 1.44 -9.15 20.55
C GLU A 119 0.47 -9.23 19.35
N ARG A 120 0.53 -8.24 18.45
CA ARG A 120 -0.47 -8.07 17.36
C ARG A 120 -0.05 -8.67 16.02
N ALA A 121 1.22 -8.93 15.78
CA ALA A 121 1.68 -9.50 14.52
C ALA A 121 1.18 -10.94 14.32
N SER A 122 0.76 -11.62 15.40
CA SER A 122 0.14 -12.95 15.33
C SER A 122 -1.39 -12.95 15.24
N LEU A 123 -2.06 -11.79 15.09
CA LEU A 123 -3.53 -11.69 15.06
C LEU A 123 -4.21 -12.67 14.08
N GLU A 124 -3.69 -12.78 12.86
CA GLU A 124 -4.23 -13.71 11.85
C GLU A 124 -4.10 -15.18 12.29
N ARG A 125 -2.98 -15.55 12.93
CA ARG A 125 -2.74 -16.90 13.44
C ARG A 125 -3.68 -17.22 14.61
N VAL A 126 -3.86 -16.28 15.53
CA VAL A 126 -4.83 -16.41 16.63
C VAL A 126 -6.25 -16.54 16.09
N ALA A 127 -6.62 -15.75 15.08
CA ALA A 127 -7.94 -15.84 14.46
C ALA A 127 -8.20 -17.20 13.82
N ALA A 128 -7.21 -17.78 13.14
CA ALA A 128 -7.32 -19.12 12.56
C ALA A 128 -7.56 -20.22 13.61
N LEU A 129 -6.93 -20.12 14.79
CA LEU A 129 -7.05 -21.09 15.88
C LEU A 129 -8.44 -21.16 16.51
N ARG A 130 -9.35 -20.20 16.24
CA ARG A 130 -10.76 -20.26 16.66
C ARG A 130 -11.51 -21.47 16.08
N PHE A 131 -11.02 -22.02 14.98
CA PHE A 131 -11.59 -23.19 14.32
C PHE A 131 -10.81 -24.48 14.62
N HIS A 132 -9.90 -24.45 15.60
CA HIS A 132 -9.10 -25.62 15.98
C HIS A 132 -9.99 -26.74 16.57
N PRO A 133 -9.71 -28.02 16.26
CA PRO A 133 -10.54 -29.16 16.72
C PRO A 133 -10.54 -29.33 18.25
N GLU A 134 -9.43 -29.06 18.92
CA GLU A 134 -9.37 -29.04 20.39
C GLU A 134 -10.12 -27.84 20.97
N PHE A 135 -11.15 -28.11 21.76
CA PHE A 135 -12.05 -27.10 22.34
C PHE A 135 -11.34 -26.09 23.24
N SER A 136 -10.32 -26.52 23.99
CA SER A 136 -9.54 -25.63 24.85
C SER A 136 -8.73 -24.61 24.05
N VAL A 137 -8.27 -24.97 22.85
CA VAL A 137 -7.51 -24.07 21.96
C VAL A 137 -8.44 -23.06 21.33
N SER A 138 -9.55 -23.51 20.73
CA SER A 138 -10.50 -22.62 20.06
C SER A 138 -11.13 -21.60 21.01
N ARG A 139 -11.54 -22.03 22.21
CA ARG A 139 -12.10 -21.13 23.23
C ARG A 139 -11.08 -20.10 23.73
N THR A 140 -9.84 -20.54 23.96
CA THR A 140 -8.75 -19.64 24.39
C THR A 140 -8.41 -18.65 23.29
N ALA A 141 -8.33 -19.10 22.03
CA ALA A 141 -8.06 -18.24 20.87
C ALA A 141 -9.14 -17.17 20.67
N GLU A 142 -10.41 -17.50 20.88
CA GLU A 142 -11.52 -16.53 20.80
C GLU A 142 -11.41 -15.45 21.89
N ARG A 143 -11.13 -15.85 23.14
CA ARG A 143 -10.90 -14.90 24.23
C ARG A 143 -9.69 -13.99 23.95
N VAL A 144 -8.58 -14.59 23.55
CA VAL A 144 -7.33 -13.86 23.26
C VAL A 144 -7.55 -12.88 22.12
N LEU A 145 -8.20 -13.31 21.03
CA LEU A 145 -8.53 -12.41 19.92
C LEU A 145 -9.35 -11.21 20.40
N ALA A 146 -10.41 -11.45 21.19
CA ALA A 146 -11.23 -10.38 21.75
C ALA A 146 -10.42 -9.40 22.62
N SER A 147 -9.42 -9.90 23.36
CA SER A 147 -8.51 -9.04 24.15
C SER A 147 -7.52 -8.24 23.30
N LEU A 148 -7.17 -8.70 22.09
CA LEU A 148 -6.20 -8.04 21.22
C LEU A 148 -6.85 -7.02 20.27
N VAL A 149 -8.17 -7.08 20.08
CA VAL A 149 -8.94 -6.08 19.36
C VAL A 149 -8.81 -4.72 20.09
N PRO A 150 -8.51 -3.61 19.39
CA PRO A 150 -8.31 -2.31 20.03
C PRO A 150 -9.54 -1.83 20.83
N ASP A 151 -9.30 -1.11 21.93
CA ASP A 151 -10.33 -0.30 22.59
C ASP A 151 -10.92 0.69 21.57
N GLY A 152 -12.25 0.83 21.55
CA GLY A 152 -12.99 1.67 20.59
C GLY A 152 -13.57 0.93 19.38
N THR A 153 -13.32 -0.37 19.22
CA THR A 153 -13.90 -1.15 18.10
C THR A 153 -15.40 -1.39 18.27
N GLU A 154 -15.88 -1.51 19.51
CA GLU A 154 -17.31 -1.64 19.82
C GLU A 154 -18.06 -0.31 19.59
N GLU A 155 -17.49 0.81 20.02
CA GLU A 155 -18.00 2.15 19.71
C GLU A 155 -17.99 2.43 18.20
N ALA A 156 -16.92 2.05 17.50
CA ALA A 156 -16.84 2.14 16.05
C ALA A 156 -17.92 1.27 15.38
N PHE A 157 -18.17 0.04 15.88
CA PHE A 157 -19.20 -0.82 15.33
C PHE A 157 -20.61 -0.27 15.57
N GLU A 158 -20.89 0.29 16.76
CA GLU A 158 -22.15 0.97 17.04
C GLU A 158 -22.32 2.24 16.19
N GLN A 159 -21.25 2.98 15.93
CA GLN A 159 -21.27 4.12 15.01
C GLN A 159 -21.60 3.68 13.58
N LEU A 160 -20.98 2.60 13.09
CA LEU A 160 -21.25 2.05 11.75
C LEU A 160 -22.70 1.51 11.65
N LYS A 161 -23.22 0.90 12.72
CA LYS A 161 -24.64 0.48 12.79
C LYS A 161 -25.58 1.67 12.74
N ALA A 162 -25.30 2.73 13.52
CA ALA A 162 -26.11 3.94 13.53
C ALA A 162 -26.12 4.62 12.15
N GLU A 163 -24.96 4.67 11.48
CA GLU A 163 -24.85 5.18 10.11
C GLU A 163 -25.66 4.34 9.12
N LYS A 164 -25.59 3.01 9.22
CA LYS A 164 -26.39 2.09 8.38
C LYS A 164 -27.89 2.26 8.64
N ALA A 165 -28.30 2.51 9.87
CA ALA A 165 -29.69 2.77 10.22
C ALA A 165 -30.19 4.11 9.67
N ALA A 166 -29.35 5.15 9.67
CA ALA A 166 -29.67 6.47 9.13
C ALA A 166 -29.73 6.47 7.58
N HIS A 167 -28.92 5.63 6.93
CA HIS A 167 -28.85 5.51 5.48
C HIS A 167 -28.96 4.03 5.05
N PRO A 168 -30.16 3.43 5.12
CA PRO A 168 -30.35 2.01 4.84
C PRO A 168 -30.02 1.63 3.40
N ASP A 169 -30.14 2.59 2.48
CA ASP A 169 -29.84 2.49 1.05
C ASP A 169 -28.36 2.67 0.70
N ARG A 170 -27.47 2.81 1.70
CA ARG A 170 -26.02 3.02 1.51
C ARG A 170 -25.19 1.88 2.09
N SER A 171 -24.03 1.65 1.48
CA SER A 171 -22.99 0.77 2.00
C SER A 171 -22.05 1.54 2.92
N VAL A 172 -22.13 1.25 4.21
CA VAL A 172 -21.24 1.81 5.24
C VAL A 172 -19.82 1.26 5.07
N LEU A 173 -19.68 -0.04 4.78
CA LEU A 173 -18.37 -0.65 4.56
C LEU A 173 -17.61 0.01 3.39
N PHE A 174 -18.31 0.32 2.30
CA PHE A 174 -17.70 1.03 1.18
C PHE A 174 -17.27 2.45 1.56
N ALA A 175 -18.12 3.20 2.29
CA ALA A 175 -17.83 4.57 2.69
C ALA A 175 -16.57 4.69 3.56
N HIS A 176 -16.29 3.67 4.36
CA HIS A 176 -15.13 3.60 5.26
C HIS A 176 -13.91 2.85 4.68
N LEU A 177 -13.93 2.49 3.40
CA LEU A 177 -12.74 1.93 2.74
C LEU A 177 -11.57 2.93 2.79
N PRO A 178 -10.36 2.47 3.15
CA PRO A 178 -9.20 3.34 3.29
C PRO A 178 -8.77 3.84 1.91
N GLY A 179 -8.70 5.16 1.74
CA GLY A 179 -8.26 5.79 0.50
C GLY A 179 -9.31 5.78 -0.62
N GLU A 180 -9.27 6.82 -1.44
CA GLU A 180 -10.16 6.98 -2.58
C GLU A 180 -9.83 6.01 -3.74
N GLU A 181 -8.56 5.61 -3.89
CA GLU A 181 -8.15 4.67 -4.95
C GLU A 181 -8.82 3.31 -4.74
N GLN A 182 -8.86 2.80 -3.51
CA GLN A 182 -9.53 1.54 -3.17
C GLN A 182 -11.02 1.60 -3.52
N ARG A 183 -11.69 2.72 -3.20
CA ARG A 183 -13.09 2.93 -3.55
C ARG A 183 -13.31 2.97 -5.07
N ARG A 184 -12.43 3.64 -5.82
CA ARG A 184 -12.46 3.61 -7.30
C ARG A 184 -12.26 2.21 -7.85
N GLN A 185 -11.30 1.44 -7.32
CA GLN A 185 -11.05 0.06 -7.74
C GLN A 185 -12.25 -0.84 -7.49
N VAL A 186 -12.90 -0.74 -6.31
CA VAL A 186 -14.13 -1.51 -6.04
C VAL A 186 -15.20 -1.24 -7.09
N LEU A 187 -15.46 0.02 -7.44
CA LEU A 187 -16.45 0.36 -8.47
C LEU A 187 -16.07 -0.19 -9.86
N ARG A 188 -14.78 -0.14 -10.21
CA ARG A 188 -14.28 -0.65 -11.49
C ARG A 188 -14.36 -2.18 -11.58
N TRP A 189 -14.07 -2.89 -10.48
CA TRP A 189 -14.27 -4.34 -10.39
C TRP A 189 -15.75 -4.71 -10.44
N LEU A 190 -16.65 -3.93 -9.81
CA LEU A 190 -18.09 -4.16 -9.96
C LEU A 190 -18.54 -4.06 -11.42
N ILE A 191 -18.04 -3.06 -12.16
CA ILE A 191 -18.29 -2.94 -13.61
C ILE A 191 -17.78 -4.16 -14.38
N HIS A 192 -16.62 -4.69 -14.00
CA HIS A 192 -15.96 -5.79 -14.69
C HIS A 192 -16.65 -7.13 -14.42
N ASP A 193 -17.02 -7.40 -13.17
CA ASP A 193 -17.46 -8.73 -12.73
C ASP A 193 -18.97 -8.94 -12.85
N TYR A 194 -19.77 -7.87 -12.96
CA TYR A 194 -21.22 -7.93 -12.98
C TYR A 194 -21.79 -7.36 -14.28
N ALA A 195 -22.79 -8.04 -14.83
CA ALA A 195 -23.53 -7.57 -16.01
C ALA A 195 -24.69 -6.61 -15.67
N ALA A 196 -25.15 -6.61 -14.42
CA ALA A 196 -26.26 -5.79 -13.93
C ALA A 196 -26.11 -5.52 -12.43
N SER A 197 -26.78 -4.47 -11.93
CA SER A 197 -26.80 -4.15 -10.51
C SER A 197 -27.74 -5.08 -9.73
N ASN A 198 -27.52 -5.10 -8.42
CA ASN A 198 -28.36 -5.76 -7.42
C ASN A 198 -28.46 -4.82 -6.20
N PRO A 199 -29.29 -5.13 -5.18
CA PRO A 199 -29.46 -4.25 -4.03
C PRO A 199 -28.17 -3.87 -3.28
N ASP A 200 -27.19 -4.78 -3.20
CA ASP A 200 -25.91 -4.51 -2.53
C ASP A 200 -25.02 -3.57 -3.35
N ILE A 201 -24.99 -3.79 -4.67
CA ILE A 201 -24.31 -2.90 -5.62
C ILE A 201 -24.97 -1.52 -5.63
N ASP A 202 -26.31 -1.46 -5.61
CA ASP A 202 -27.05 -0.20 -5.54
C ASP A 202 -26.69 0.57 -4.26
N ALA A 203 -26.51 -0.13 -3.14
CA ALA A 203 -26.08 0.48 -1.88
C ALA A 203 -24.64 1.02 -1.95
N VAL A 204 -23.73 0.31 -2.61
CA VAL A 204 -22.36 0.80 -2.90
C VAL A 204 -22.40 2.04 -3.79
N LEU A 205 -23.19 2.01 -4.86
CA LEU A 205 -23.32 3.14 -5.79
C LEU A 205 -23.95 4.36 -5.13
N ASN A 206 -24.96 4.20 -4.28
CA ASN A 206 -25.55 5.29 -3.51
C ASN A 206 -24.53 5.94 -2.56
N SER A 207 -23.68 5.14 -1.89
CA SER A 207 -22.56 5.68 -1.10
C SER A 207 -21.56 6.42 -1.98
N ALA A 208 -21.18 5.84 -3.12
CA ALA A 208 -20.18 6.41 -4.01
C ALA A 208 -20.62 7.71 -4.68
N LEU A 209 -21.91 7.88 -4.99
CA LEU A 209 -22.46 9.08 -5.63
C LEU A 209 -22.46 10.33 -4.72
N VAL A 210 -22.27 10.14 -3.41
CA VAL A 210 -22.14 11.22 -2.42
C VAL A 210 -20.74 11.30 -1.80
N ASP A 211 -19.77 10.54 -2.32
CA ASP A 211 -18.40 10.52 -1.83
C ASP A 211 -17.75 11.91 -1.85
N ALA A 212 -16.82 12.18 -0.94
CA ALA A 212 -16.07 13.43 -0.94
C ALA A 212 -15.18 13.58 -2.19
N ASP A 213 -14.62 12.47 -2.69
CA ASP A 213 -13.78 12.46 -3.88
C ASP A 213 -14.61 12.51 -5.17
N ALA A 214 -14.33 13.50 -6.02
CA ALA A 214 -15.10 13.72 -7.24
C ALA A 214 -14.96 12.58 -8.25
N GLU A 215 -13.79 11.96 -8.34
CA GLU A 215 -13.54 10.86 -9.27
C GLU A 215 -14.23 9.58 -8.82
N VAL A 216 -14.38 9.33 -7.51
CA VAL A 216 -15.27 8.27 -7.01
C VAL A 216 -16.70 8.49 -7.48
N ARG A 217 -17.23 9.72 -7.35
CA ARG A 217 -18.60 10.05 -7.81
C ARG A 217 -18.77 9.86 -9.32
N VAL A 218 -17.81 10.31 -10.12
CA VAL A 218 -17.84 10.15 -11.58
C VAL A 218 -17.72 8.68 -11.98
N THR A 219 -16.86 7.91 -11.31
CA THR A 219 -16.74 6.45 -11.50
C THR A 219 -18.08 5.77 -11.19
N ALA A 220 -18.78 6.19 -10.15
CA ALA A 220 -20.11 5.67 -9.81
C ALA A 220 -21.18 6.00 -10.86
N VAL A 221 -21.11 7.17 -11.49
CA VAL A 221 -21.98 7.52 -12.64
C VAL A 221 -21.77 6.53 -13.79
N MET A 222 -20.51 6.21 -14.12
CA MET A 222 -20.20 5.23 -15.16
C MET A 222 -20.64 3.81 -14.76
N ALA A 223 -20.42 3.43 -13.49
CA ALA A 223 -20.84 2.13 -12.96
C ALA A 223 -22.36 1.96 -13.00
N ALA A 224 -23.13 3.00 -12.62
CA ALA A 224 -24.58 2.98 -12.69
C ALA A 224 -25.09 2.75 -14.13
N ALA A 225 -24.43 3.34 -15.13
CA ALA A 225 -24.76 3.13 -16.53
C ALA A 225 -24.46 1.69 -16.98
N ARG A 226 -23.24 1.20 -16.74
CA ARG A 226 -22.81 -0.13 -17.20
C ARG A 226 -23.56 -1.27 -16.51
N LEU A 227 -23.92 -1.08 -15.24
CA LEU A 227 -24.67 -2.05 -14.46
C LEU A 227 -26.20 -1.85 -14.58
N GLN A 228 -26.66 -0.91 -15.40
CA GLN A 228 -28.10 -0.61 -15.58
C GLN A 228 -28.83 -0.35 -14.24
N ALA A 229 -28.15 0.32 -13.30
CA ALA A 229 -28.60 0.52 -11.92
C ALA A 229 -29.72 1.57 -11.84
N ARG A 230 -30.95 1.19 -12.19
CA ARG A 230 -32.08 2.14 -12.21
C ARG A 230 -32.49 2.61 -10.82
N ALA A 231 -32.26 1.79 -9.79
CA ALA A 231 -32.64 2.11 -8.41
C ALA A 231 -31.89 3.34 -7.86
N VAL A 232 -30.67 3.60 -8.35
CA VAL A 232 -29.83 4.72 -7.86
C VAL A 232 -30.14 6.06 -8.55
N LEU A 233 -31.12 6.11 -9.46
CA LEU A 233 -31.54 7.33 -10.17
C LEU A 233 -31.75 8.56 -9.25
N PRO A 234 -32.37 8.45 -8.06
CA PRO A 234 -32.52 9.60 -7.16
C PRO A 234 -31.16 10.17 -6.71
N ALA A 235 -30.25 9.33 -6.24
CA ALA A 235 -28.90 9.74 -5.83
C ALA A 235 -28.13 10.31 -7.03
N LEU A 236 -28.17 9.62 -8.17
CA LEU A 236 -27.47 10.00 -9.40
C LEU A 236 -27.82 11.42 -9.84
N ARG A 237 -29.11 11.81 -9.83
CA ARG A 237 -29.55 13.15 -10.26
C ARG A 237 -29.02 14.27 -9.36
N THR A 238 -28.79 13.96 -8.09
CA THR A 238 -28.31 14.94 -7.09
C THR A 238 -26.79 14.94 -6.92
N ALA A 239 -26.10 13.96 -7.50
CA ALA A 239 -24.65 13.83 -7.39
C ALA A 239 -23.94 15.07 -7.94
N ARG A 240 -23.02 15.63 -7.14
CA ARG A 240 -22.25 16.83 -7.48
C ARG A 240 -21.08 16.48 -8.38
N MET A 241 -21.09 16.91 -9.63
CA MET A 241 -19.97 16.66 -10.55
C MET A 241 -18.91 17.74 -10.40
N PRO A 242 -17.63 17.44 -10.65
CA PRO A 242 -16.57 18.44 -10.58
C PRO A 242 -16.78 19.51 -11.64
N THR A 243 -16.62 20.78 -11.24
CA THR A 243 -16.88 21.96 -12.10
C THR A 243 -15.63 22.78 -12.38
N SER A 244 -14.53 22.49 -11.68
CA SER A 244 -13.25 23.19 -11.83
C SER A 244 -12.09 22.20 -11.88
N THR A 245 -10.96 22.65 -12.43
CA THR A 245 -9.73 21.84 -12.50
C THR A 245 -9.24 21.40 -11.13
N ARG A 246 -9.42 22.23 -10.09
CA ARG A 246 -9.10 21.86 -8.70
C ARG A 246 -9.96 20.73 -8.17
N GLU A 247 -11.18 20.60 -8.68
CA GLU A 247 -12.10 19.51 -8.33
C GLU A 247 -11.91 18.28 -9.24
N GLY A 248 -10.95 18.30 -10.16
CA GLY A 248 -10.70 17.22 -11.12
C GLY A 248 -11.40 17.35 -12.47
N ALA A 249 -11.99 18.50 -12.77
CA ALA A 249 -12.51 18.76 -14.10
C ALA A 249 -11.37 18.91 -15.13
N ASP A 250 -11.42 18.23 -16.28
CA ASP A 250 -10.50 18.54 -17.37
C ASP A 250 -10.69 20.03 -17.73
N PRO A 251 -9.62 20.86 -17.76
CA PRO A 251 -9.74 22.28 -18.09
C PRO A 251 -10.47 22.56 -19.41
N ARG A 252 -10.43 21.62 -20.36
CA ARG A 252 -11.00 21.72 -21.70
C ARG A 252 -12.50 21.47 -21.74
N ASP A 253 -13.10 20.84 -20.72
CA ASP A 253 -14.55 20.60 -20.66
C ASP A 253 -15.09 20.54 -19.21
N ARG A 254 -15.31 21.72 -18.64
CA ARG A 254 -15.88 21.88 -17.28
C ARG A 254 -17.30 21.32 -17.14
N GLN A 255 -18.00 21.12 -18.26
CA GLN A 255 -19.38 20.63 -18.27
C GLN A 255 -19.45 19.13 -18.59
N PHE A 256 -18.34 18.50 -19.01
CA PHE A 256 -18.27 17.09 -19.40
C PHE A 256 -18.94 16.17 -18.38
N TYR A 257 -18.53 16.25 -17.12
CA TYR A 257 -19.00 15.34 -16.06
C TYR A 257 -20.47 15.56 -15.72
N SER A 258 -20.94 16.82 -15.69
CA SER A 258 -22.35 17.14 -15.51
C SER A 258 -23.20 16.63 -16.67
N ASN A 259 -22.74 16.83 -17.90
CA ASN A 259 -23.40 16.30 -19.11
C ASN A 259 -23.43 14.77 -19.13
N LEU A 260 -22.34 14.13 -18.67
CA LEU A 260 -22.26 12.68 -18.52
C LEU A 260 -23.28 12.16 -17.53
N ARG A 261 -23.35 12.75 -16.32
CA ARG A 261 -24.37 12.40 -15.31
C ARG A 261 -25.79 12.56 -15.84
N ASP A 262 -26.08 13.67 -16.51
CA ASP A 262 -27.41 13.94 -17.05
C ASP A 262 -27.78 12.97 -18.18
N LEU A 263 -26.81 12.61 -19.03
CA LEU A 263 -27.00 11.58 -20.04
C LEU A 263 -27.28 10.21 -19.42
N VAL A 264 -26.49 9.79 -18.43
CA VAL A 264 -26.71 8.51 -17.73
C VAL A 264 -28.09 8.50 -17.06
N ALA A 265 -28.49 9.61 -16.42
CA ALA A 265 -29.81 9.74 -15.83
C ALA A 265 -30.93 9.63 -16.88
N GLN A 266 -30.73 10.20 -18.07
CA GLN A 266 -31.66 10.08 -19.19
C GLN A 266 -31.77 8.62 -19.65
N VAL A 267 -30.64 7.95 -19.88
CA VAL A 267 -30.56 6.54 -20.32
C VAL A 267 -31.27 5.62 -19.32
N LEU A 268 -30.92 5.70 -18.04
CA LEU A 268 -31.49 4.84 -17.00
C LEU A 268 -32.98 5.11 -16.74
N SER A 269 -33.45 6.33 -16.99
CA SER A 269 -34.88 6.67 -16.88
C SER A 269 -35.74 6.13 -18.03
N GLY A 270 -35.14 5.53 -19.06
CA GLY A 270 -35.86 5.07 -20.25
C GLY A 270 -36.38 6.19 -21.14
N ARG A 271 -35.90 7.44 -20.95
CA ARG A 271 -36.26 8.55 -21.82
C ARG A 271 -35.72 8.29 -23.23
N PRO A 272 -36.51 8.56 -24.28
CA PRO A 272 -36.07 8.34 -25.65
C PRO A 272 -34.82 9.16 -25.93
N LEU A 273 -33.82 8.50 -26.52
CA LEU A 273 -32.63 9.15 -27.04
C LEU A 273 -32.96 9.83 -28.38
N PRO A 274 -32.15 10.81 -28.84
CA PRO A 274 -32.35 11.41 -30.15
C PRO A 274 -32.42 10.35 -31.26
N PRO A 275 -33.23 10.55 -32.31
CA PRO A 275 -33.42 9.56 -33.37
C PRO A 275 -32.10 9.11 -33.99
N GLU A 276 -32.03 7.82 -34.37
CA GLU A 276 -30.90 7.30 -35.14
C GLU A 276 -30.73 8.07 -36.46
N GLY A 277 -29.47 8.37 -36.81
CA GLY A 277 -29.12 9.23 -37.96
C GLY A 277 -29.26 10.74 -37.71
N SER A 278 -29.72 11.20 -36.54
CA SER A 278 -29.67 12.63 -36.21
C SER A 278 -28.25 13.08 -35.86
N SER A 279 -27.88 14.31 -36.23
CA SER A 279 -26.57 14.90 -35.89
C SER A 279 -26.29 14.95 -34.37
N LYS A 280 -27.34 14.99 -33.55
CA LYS A 280 -27.22 14.89 -32.09
C LYS A 280 -26.90 13.46 -31.66
N ARG A 281 -27.55 12.45 -32.25
CA ARG A 281 -27.29 11.03 -31.98
C ARG A 281 -25.89 10.62 -32.41
N GLU A 282 -25.43 11.06 -33.58
CA GLU A 282 -24.09 10.78 -34.10
C GLU A 282 -23.00 11.35 -33.17
N ARG A 283 -23.16 12.59 -32.71
CA ARG A 283 -22.24 13.19 -31.73
C ARG A 283 -22.20 12.45 -30.39
N MET A 284 -23.33 11.87 -29.97
CA MET A 284 -23.42 11.12 -28.71
C MET A 284 -22.95 9.66 -28.84
N ALA A 285 -22.83 9.13 -30.06
CA ALA A 285 -22.59 7.71 -30.30
C ALA A 285 -21.34 7.15 -29.59
N PRO A 286 -20.18 7.84 -29.57
CA PRO A 286 -19.01 7.36 -28.83
C PRO A 286 -19.27 7.22 -27.33
N LEU A 287 -19.93 8.22 -26.73
CA LEU A 287 -20.25 8.22 -25.31
C LEU A 287 -21.24 7.10 -24.96
N LEU A 288 -22.29 6.93 -25.76
CA LEU A 288 -23.29 5.87 -25.57
C LEU A 288 -22.69 4.47 -25.67
N ARG A 289 -21.70 4.26 -26.55
CA ARG A 289 -20.94 3.00 -26.61
C ARG A 289 -20.17 2.76 -25.31
N ALA A 290 -19.45 3.78 -24.82
CA ALA A 290 -18.69 3.67 -23.58
C ALA A 290 -19.56 3.42 -22.33
N LEU A 291 -20.81 3.88 -22.34
CA LEU A 291 -21.80 3.63 -21.28
C LEU A 291 -22.33 2.18 -21.27
N SER A 292 -22.24 1.47 -22.39
CA SER A 292 -22.86 0.14 -22.57
C SER A 292 -21.85 -1.00 -22.67
N GLY A 293 -20.55 -0.67 -22.76
CA GLY A 293 -19.49 -1.65 -22.92
C GLY A 293 -18.09 -1.01 -22.85
N PRO A 294 -17.04 -1.76 -23.19
CA PRO A 294 -15.67 -1.26 -23.18
C PRO A 294 -15.52 0.04 -23.98
N ALA A 295 -14.80 1.01 -23.43
CA ALA A 295 -14.51 2.24 -24.13
C ALA A 295 -13.58 1.95 -25.32
N ASP A 296 -13.99 2.39 -26.51
CA ASP A 296 -13.17 2.38 -27.71
C ASP A 296 -12.24 3.60 -27.67
N VAL A 297 -11.05 3.39 -27.12
CA VAL A 297 -10.07 4.44 -26.84
C VAL A 297 -9.42 4.91 -28.14
N ARG A 298 -9.68 6.16 -28.51
CA ARG A 298 -9.19 6.81 -29.74
C ARG A 298 -8.62 8.20 -29.50
N ASP A 299 -8.93 8.81 -28.36
CA ASP A 299 -8.59 10.17 -27.97
C ASP A 299 -8.56 10.32 -26.44
N ASP A 300 -8.14 11.48 -25.93
CA ASP A 300 -8.07 11.69 -24.47
C ASP A 300 -9.44 11.54 -23.75
N PRO A 301 -10.58 12.04 -24.30
CA PRO A 301 -11.89 11.82 -23.66
C PRO A 301 -12.27 10.35 -23.53
N THR A 302 -12.04 9.54 -24.57
CA THR A 302 -12.33 8.10 -24.51
C THR A 302 -11.33 7.35 -23.63
N LEU A 303 -10.08 7.80 -23.53
CA LEU A 303 -9.10 7.30 -22.56
C LEU A 303 -9.53 7.58 -21.12
N LEU A 304 -10.07 8.77 -20.83
CA LEU A 304 -10.61 9.10 -19.51
C LEU A 304 -11.77 8.16 -19.15
N LEU A 305 -12.71 7.92 -20.07
CA LEU A 305 -13.81 6.97 -19.84
C LEU A 305 -13.30 5.54 -19.62
N HIS A 306 -12.24 5.14 -20.33
CA HIS A 306 -11.55 3.88 -20.07
C HIS A 306 -10.96 3.86 -18.65
N ALA A 307 -10.17 4.86 -18.26
CA ALA A 307 -9.56 4.96 -16.94
C ALA A 307 -10.59 4.90 -15.80
N LEU A 308 -11.74 5.55 -15.97
CA LEU A 308 -12.83 5.54 -14.99
C LEU A 308 -13.49 4.17 -14.83
N THR A 309 -13.36 3.28 -15.81
CA THR A 309 -14.15 2.03 -15.86
C THR A 309 -13.31 0.75 -15.94
N THR A 310 -12.01 0.87 -16.10
CA THR A 310 -11.08 -0.25 -16.19
C THR A 310 -10.38 -0.45 -14.85
N PRO A 311 -10.52 -1.62 -14.20
CA PRO A 311 -9.78 -1.91 -12.99
C PRO A 311 -8.28 -1.95 -13.28
N VAL A 312 -7.47 -1.54 -12.30
CA VAL A 312 -6.02 -1.72 -12.38
C VAL A 312 -5.69 -3.15 -12.01
N ASP A 313 -5.29 -3.93 -13.01
CA ASP A 313 -4.76 -5.27 -12.81
C ASP A 313 -3.35 -5.17 -12.17
N PRO A 314 -3.11 -5.77 -10.98
CA PRO A 314 -1.79 -5.80 -10.37
C PRO A 314 -0.75 -6.55 -11.23
N GLY A 315 -1.18 -7.31 -12.24
CA GLY A 315 -0.33 -8.05 -13.15
C GLY A 315 0.38 -9.22 -12.48
N PRO A 316 1.17 -9.99 -13.25
CA PRO A 316 1.92 -11.11 -12.71
C PRO A 316 3.06 -10.62 -11.79
N ARG A 317 3.36 -11.41 -10.75
CA ARG A 317 4.58 -11.27 -9.95
C ARG A 317 5.83 -11.46 -10.83
N PRO A 318 6.98 -10.90 -10.44
CA PRO A 318 8.22 -11.13 -11.18
C PRO A 318 8.56 -12.63 -11.20
N GLY A 319 8.75 -13.19 -12.40
CA GLY A 319 9.05 -14.62 -12.56
C GLY A 319 10.43 -15.02 -12.03
N ALA A 320 11.39 -14.10 -12.08
CA ALA A 320 12.71 -14.25 -11.46
C ALA A 320 13.23 -12.87 -11.01
N LEU A 321 13.88 -12.84 -9.86
CA LEU A 321 14.54 -11.64 -9.36
C LEU A 321 15.98 -11.58 -9.90
N PRO A 322 16.42 -10.43 -10.46
CA PRO A 322 17.84 -10.18 -10.69
C PRO A 322 18.65 -10.45 -9.41
N GLU A 323 19.88 -10.94 -9.55
CA GLU A 323 20.74 -11.21 -8.38
C GLU A 323 20.91 -9.95 -7.51
N ALA A 324 20.92 -8.77 -8.08
CA ALA A 324 21.01 -7.52 -7.33
C ALA A 324 19.79 -7.21 -6.43
N LEU A 325 18.66 -7.91 -6.56
CA LEU A 325 17.44 -7.63 -5.81
C LEU A 325 17.15 -8.70 -4.75
N VAL A 326 16.54 -8.26 -3.65
CA VAL A 326 15.99 -9.11 -2.61
C VAL A 326 14.55 -8.68 -2.31
N GLU A 327 13.68 -9.64 -2.10
CA GLU A 327 12.33 -9.41 -1.60
C GLU A 327 12.34 -9.52 -0.07
N ARG A 328 11.74 -8.54 0.61
CA ARG A 328 11.50 -8.55 2.05
C ARG A 328 10.12 -7.98 2.33
N GLU A 329 9.27 -8.76 2.99
CA GLU A 329 7.92 -8.32 3.41
C GLU A 329 7.09 -7.77 2.23
N GLY A 330 7.20 -8.38 1.05
CA GLY A 330 6.50 -7.94 -0.17
C GLY A 330 7.06 -6.67 -0.81
N THR A 331 8.22 -6.19 -0.37
CA THR A 331 8.94 -5.06 -0.98
C THR A 331 10.26 -5.52 -1.60
N TYR A 332 10.74 -4.80 -2.61
CA TYR A 332 11.99 -5.11 -3.30
C TYR A 332 13.06 -4.09 -2.94
N ARG A 333 14.29 -4.55 -2.71
CA ARG A 333 15.44 -3.68 -2.42
C ARG A 333 16.68 -4.18 -3.14
N LEU A 334 17.54 -3.26 -3.55
CA LEU A 334 18.88 -3.59 -3.99
C LEU A 334 19.67 -4.20 -2.83
N ARG A 335 20.37 -5.30 -3.09
CA ARG A 335 20.97 -6.16 -2.06
C ARG A 335 22.07 -5.44 -1.29
N ARG A 336 22.92 -4.66 -1.96
CA ARG A 336 24.10 -4.06 -1.34
C ARG A 336 23.84 -2.63 -0.84
N SER A 337 23.15 -1.82 -1.63
CA SER A 337 22.80 -0.43 -1.27
C SER A 337 21.55 -0.31 -0.41
N GLY A 338 20.67 -1.33 -0.40
CA GLY A 338 19.40 -1.29 0.32
C GLY A 338 18.34 -0.38 -0.32
N LEU A 339 18.62 0.23 -1.47
CA LEU A 339 17.68 1.15 -2.13
C LEU A 339 16.42 0.43 -2.58
N GLU A 340 15.27 1.01 -2.24
CA GLU A 340 13.96 0.39 -2.47
C GLU A 340 13.51 0.52 -3.92
N ALA A 341 12.84 -0.53 -4.39
CA ALA A 341 12.34 -0.67 -5.74
C ALA A 341 10.87 -1.08 -5.75
N ARG A 342 10.21 -0.74 -6.86
CA ARG A 342 8.84 -1.16 -7.19
C ARG A 342 8.87 -2.01 -8.44
N TRP A 343 8.06 -3.06 -8.43
CA TRP A 343 7.83 -3.89 -9.61
C TRP A 343 6.76 -3.24 -10.48
N VAL A 344 7.10 -3.03 -11.75
CA VAL A 344 6.14 -2.65 -12.80
C VAL A 344 5.94 -3.88 -13.69
N PRO A 345 4.74 -4.48 -13.69
CA PRO A 345 4.49 -5.75 -14.36
C PRO A 345 4.39 -5.60 -15.89
N PRO A 346 4.64 -6.68 -16.66
CA PRO A 346 4.43 -6.71 -18.10
C PRO A 346 2.95 -6.79 -18.44
N VAL A 347 2.26 -5.65 -18.44
CA VAL A 347 0.82 -5.55 -18.76
C VAL A 347 0.59 -4.66 -19.99
N GLU A 348 -0.52 -4.91 -20.67
CA GLU A 348 -1.01 -3.99 -21.70
C GLU A 348 -1.38 -2.65 -21.04
N HIS A 349 -0.96 -1.54 -21.65
CA HIS A 349 -1.17 -0.20 -21.11
C HIS A 349 -1.21 0.86 -22.22
N TRP A 350 -1.58 2.07 -21.82
CA TRP A 350 -1.69 3.23 -22.71
C TRP A 350 -0.54 4.21 -22.49
N LEU A 351 0.07 4.66 -23.58
CA LEU A 351 1.09 5.72 -23.57
C LEU A 351 0.66 6.91 -24.42
N GLY A 352 1.11 8.09 -24.04
CA GLY A 352 0.90 9.33 -24.77
C GLY A 352 -0.47 9.97 -24.51
N THR A 353 -0.76 10.95 -25.36
CA THR A 353 -1.98 11.77 -25.38
C THR A 353 -2.20 12.31 -26.79
N GLY A 354 -3.44 12.61 -27.14
CA GLY A 354 -3.82 13.13 -28.44
C GLY A 354 -3.23 12.29 -29.60
N PRO A 355 -2.49 12.90 -30.55
CA PRO A 355 -1.91 12.19 -31.68
C PRO A 355 -0.89 11.10 -31.33
N THR A 356 -0.32 11.12 -30.11
CA THR A 356 0.69 10.14 -29.66
C THR A 356 0.09 8.98 -28.87
N LEU A 357 -1.22 9.02 -28.62
CA LEU A 357 -1.93 8.00 -27.87
C LEU A 357 -1.84 6.65 -28.58
N ARG A 358 -1.32 5.65 -27.87
CA ARG A 358 -1.21 4.28 -28.38
C ARG A 358 -1.27 3.26 -27.25
N ARG A 359 -1.68 2.06 -27.62
CA ARG A 359 -1.67 0.89 -26.75
C ARG A 359 -0.41 0.08 -26.98
N VAL A 360 0.25 -0.34 -25.92
CA VAL A 360 1.52 -1.07 -25.95
C VAL A 360 1.55 -2.15 -24.88
N THR A 361 2.43 -3.14 -25.05
CA THR A 361 2.78 -4.10 -24.01
C THR A 361 4.28 -3.98 -23.76
N SER A 362 4.66 -3.66 -22.52
CA SER A 362 6.06 -3.50 -22.12
C SER A 362 6.52 -4.73 -21.34
N ALA A 363 7.83 -5.00 -21.38
CA ALA A 363 8.43 -5.96 -20.45
C ALA A 363 8.31 -5.45 -19.01
N GLY A 364 8.33 -6.36 -18.04
CA GLY A 364 8.32 -6.00 -16.63
C GLY A 364 9.70 -5.55 -16.15
N TYR A 365 9.74 -4.60 -15.22
CA TYR A 365 10.98 -4.06 -14.70
C TYR A 365 10.85 -3.58 -13.25
N PHE A 366 11.99 -3.39 -12.61
CA PHE A 366 12.08 -2.76 -11.30
C PHE A 366 12.57 -1.32 -11.45
N VAL A 367 11.93 -0.42 -10.72
CA VAL A 367 12.27 1.01 -10.73
C VAL A 367 12.38 1.52 -9.29
N ALA A 368 13.31 2.43 -9.03
CA ALA A 368 13.48 2.99 -7.69
C ALA A 368 12.18 3.60 -7.15
N ARG A 369 11.82 3.29 -5.89
CA ARG A 369 10.58 3.79 -5.24
C ARG A 369 10.53 5.31 -5.24
N VAL A 370 11.64 5.95 -4.86
CA VAL A 370 11.84 7.39 -4.84
C VAL A 370 13.06 7.76 -5.70
N PRO A 371 13.19 9.00 -6.18
CA PRO A 371 14.44 9.47 -6.78
C PRO A 371 15.62 9.28 -5.83
N VAL A 372 16.81 9.06 -6.38
CA VAL A 372 18.04 8.84 -5.60
C VAL A 372 18.34 10.09 -4.78
N SER A 373 18.51 9.91 -3.47
CA SER A 373 18.80 10.99 -2.55
C SER A 373 20.25 11.47 -2.66
N ARG A 374 20.52 12.68 -2.15
CA ARG A 374 21.88 13.23 -2.08
C ARG A 374 22.85 12.29 -1.35
N ALA A 375 22.42 11.73 -0.22
CA ALA A 375 23.24 10.79 0.54
C ALA A 375 23.47 9.48 -0.21
N ALA A 376 22.44 8.91 -0.83
CA ALA A 376 22.58 7.68 -1.61
C ALA A 376 23.51 7.86 -2.82
N ALA A 377 23.43 9.00 -3.51
CA ALA A 377 24.31 9.30 -4.64
C ALA A 377 25.76 9.56 -4.18
N ALA A 378 25.95 10.36 -3.13
CA ALA A 378 27.27 10.59 -2.55
C ALA A 378 27.91 9.28 -2.10
N TRP A 379 27.14 8.41 -1.43
CA TRP A 379 27.58 7.07 -1.08
C TRP A 379 27.90 6.24 -2.32
N ALA A 380 27.07 6.22 -3.37
CA ALA A 380 27.35 5.40 -4.55
C ALA A 380 28.66 5.82 -5.25
N LEU A 381 28.88 7.13 -5.37
CA LEU A 381 30.10 7.68 -5.97
C LEU A 381 31.33 7.44 -5.07
N ALA A 382 31.20 7.64 -3.75
CA ALA A 382 32.30 7.50 -2.80
C ALA A 382 32.59 6.05 -2.42
N ALA A 383 31.60 5.17 -2.29
CA ALA A 383 31.75 3.72 -2.08
C ALA A 383 32.40 3.04 -3.29
N SER A 384 32.50 3.74 -4.42
CA SER A 384 33.40 3.34 -5.52
C SER A 384 34.88 3.68 -5.28
N GLN A 385 35.23 4.38 -4.18
CA GLN A 385 36.59 4.82 -3.80
C GLN A 385 36.95 4.96 -2.28
N GLY A 386 36.11 4.67 -1.27
CA GLY A 386 36.48 4.74 0.17
C GLY A 386 35.52 5.54 1.06
N PRO A 387 35.78 5.70 2.38
CA PRO A 387 34.76 6.02 3.37
C PRO A 387 34.19 7.44 3.25
N VAL A 388 32.86 7.55 3.45
CA VAL A 388 32.03 8.74 3.21
C VAL A 388 31.83 9.52 4.53
N GLY A 389 31.97 10.85 4.49
CA GLY A 389 31.74 11.75 5.63
C GLY A 389 30.27 11.86 6.07
N SER A 390 30.04 12.53 7.20
CA SER A 390 28.72 12.67 7.84
C SER A 390 27.70 13.43 6.99
N ALA A 391 26.48 12.88 6.89
CA ALA A 391 25.36 13.42 6.14
C ALA A 391 24.83 14.75 6.73
N GLY A 392 24.58 15.74 5.87
CA GLY A 392 23.93 17.02 6.23
C GLY A 392 22.40 16.91 6.35
N PRO A 393 21.69 18.01 6.68
CA PRO A 393 20.24 17.99 6.95
C PRO A 393 19.37 17.58 5.75
N ASP A 394 19.81 17.81 4.51
CA ASP A 394 19.04 17.51 3.29
C ASP A 394 19.41 16.16 2.65
N ALA A 395 20.01 15.25 3.43
CA ALA A 395 20.55 13.97 2.96
C ALA A 395 19.55 13.11 2.17
N GLU A 396 18.29 13.13 2.58
CA GLU A 396 17.20 12.33 2.01
C GLU A 396 16.45 13.01 0.85
N GLU A 397 16.79 14.26 0.53
CA GLU A 397 16.22 14.96 -0.61
C GLU A 397 16.79 14.42 -1.94
N PRO A 398 15.99 14.41 -3.03
CA PRO A 398 16.48 14.03 -4.35
C PRO A 398 17.73 14.81 -4.74
N LEU A 399 18.73 14.13 -5.30
CA LEU A 399 19.90 14.79 -5.88
C LEU A 399 19.48 15.61 -7.12
N PRO A 400 19.61 16.95 -7.11
CA PRO A 400 19.56 17.73 -8.32
C PRO A 400 20.85 17.49 -9.10
N CYS A 401 20.74 16.95 -10.30
CA CYS A 401 21.87 16.59 -11.14
C CYS A 401 21.61 16.88 -12.61
N THR A 402 22.68 17.07 -13.37
CA THR A 402 22.69 17.00 -14.83
C THR A 402 22.46 15.56 -15.29
N ARG A 403 22.12 15.39 -16.57
CA ARG A 403 21.99 14.05 -17.17
C ARG A 403 23.26 13.21 -17.00
N THR A 404 24.42 13.81 -17.27
CA THR A 404 25.72 13.13 -17.19
C THR A 404 26.00 12.62 -15.78
N GLU A 405 25.73 13.44 -14.76
CA GLU A 405 25.87 13.04 -13.36
C GLU A 405 24.89 11.91 -12.99
N ALA A 406 23.65 11.97 -13.47
CA ALA A 406 22.65 10.93 -13.26
C ALA A 406 23.11 9.57 -13.86
N GLU A 407 23.69 9.59 -15.06
CA GLU A 407 24.27 8.42 -15.72
C GLU A 407 25.52 7.89 -14.97
N GLN A 408 26.36 8.79 -14.43
CA GLN A 408 27.51 8.42 -13.60
C GLN A 408 27.09 7.71 -12.30
N VAL A 409 26.06 8.21 -11.62
CA VAL A 409 25.52 7.56 -10.41
C VAL A 409 24.89 6.21 -10.75
N CYS A 410 24.16 6.08 -11.86
CA CYS A 410 23.68 4.77 -12.35
C CYS A 410 24.82 3.79 -12.58
N SER A 411 25.91 4.24 -13.22
CA SER A 411 27.11 3.42 -13.46
C SER A 411 27.80 3.01 -12.17
N ALA A 412 27.91 3.91 -11.19
CA ALA A 412 28.44 3.59 -9.87
C ALA A 412 27.59 2.56 -9.13
N LEU A 413 26.27 2.74 -9.08
CA LEU A 413 25.35 1.76 -8.50
C LEU A 413 25.42 0.42 -9.24
N SER A 414 25.58 0.42 -10.57
CA SER A 414 25.74 -0.80 -11.35
C SER A 414 26.97 -1.61 -10.93
N ARG A 415 28.11 -0.94 -10.73
CA ARG A 415 29.34 -1.57 -10.23
C ARG A 415 29.16 -2.13 -8.82
N ILE A 416 28.45 -1.38 -7.97
CA ILE A 416 28.17 -1.80 -6.60
C ILE A 416 27.29 -3.04 -6.60
N GLU A 417 26.18 -3.06 -7.33
CA GLU A 417 25.19 -4.14 -7.27
C GLU A 417 25.51 -5.34 -8.15
N GLY A 418 26.40 -5.18 -9.14
CA GLY A 418 26.72 -6.24 -10.10
C GLY A 418 25.65 -6.46 -11.18
N VAL A 419 24.79 -5.47 -11.43
CA VAL A 419 23.76 -5.48 -12.48
C VAL A 419 23.74 -4.14 -13.21
N ALA A 420 23.32 -4.13 -14.48
CA ALA A 420 23.18 -2.89 -15.25
C ALA A 420 21.95 -2.08 -14.78
N LEU A 421 22.21 -1.05 -13.97
CA LEU A 421 21.23 -0.03 -13.57
C LEU A 421 21.34 1.17 -14.51
N ARG A 422 20.20 1.68 -14.97
CA ARG A 422 20.13 2.80 -15.92
C ARG A 422 18.98 3.75 -15.64
N LEU A 423 18.97 4.89 -16.32
CA LEU A 423 17.78 5.74 -16.43
C LEU A 423 16.64 4.98 -17.14
N PRO A 424 15.38 5.19 -16.74
CA PRO A 424 14.24 4.68 -17.49
C PRO A 424 14.11 5.37 -18.84
N SER A 425 13.57 4.70 -19.84
CA SER A 425 13.05 5.38 -21.03
C SER A 425 11.86 6.27 -20.64
N SER A 426 11.47 7.21 -21.50
CA SER A 426 10.28 8.03 -21.24
C SER A 426 9.00 7.19 -21.19
N GLU A 427 8.94 6.09 -21.92
CA GLU A 427 7.83 5.14 -21.92
C GLU A 427 7.79 4.31 -20.63
N GLU A 428 8.94 3.81 -20.17
CA GLU A 428 9.07 3.10 -18.88
C GLU A 428 8.75 4.04 -17.71
N TRP A 429 9.15 5.31 -17.81
CA TRP A 429 8.77 6.29 -16.79
C TRP A 429 7.27 6.54 -16.79
N GLU A 430 6.67 6.75 -17.97
CA GLU A 430 5.23 6.99 -18.10
C GLU A 430 4.41 5.80 -17.61
N MET A 431 4.81 4.56 -17.93
CA MET A 431 4.13 3.36 -17.43
C MET A 431 4.24 3.22 -15.90
N ALA A 432 5.42 3.49 -15.34
CA ALA A 432 5.63 3.48 -13.89
C ALA A 432 4.80 4.55 -13.16
N ALA A 433 4.53 5.67 -13.83
CA ALA A 433 3.73 6.77 -13.30
C ALA A 433 2.22 6.54 -13.48
N ARG A 434 1.81 6.10 -14.67
CA ARG A 434 0.42 6.04 -15.14
C ARG A 434 -0.28 4.76 -14.73
N GLY A 435 0.40 3.61 -14.83
CA GLY A 435 -0.27 2.32 -14.78
C GLY A 435 -1.05 2.00 -16.06
N PRO A 436 -1.84 0.91 -16.04
CA PRO A 436 -2.43 0.34 -17.25
C PRO A 436 -3.71 1.05 -17.71
N ASP A 437 -4.38 1.73 -16.78
CA ASP A 437 -5.72 2.29 -16.97
C ASP A 437 -5.74 3.63 -17.72
N GLY A 438 -4.59 4.23 -18.02
CA GLY A 438 -4.56 5.44 -18.85
C GLY A 438 -4.79 6.76 -18.12
N ARG A 439 -4.75 6.77 -16.77
CA ARG A 439 -5.02 7.96 -15.94
C ARG A 439 -4.12 9.18 -16.25
N LEU A 440 -4.61 10.37 -15.94
CA LEU A 440 -3.87 11.63 -16.20
C LEU A 440 -2.70 11.88 -15.25
N PHE A 441 -2.88 11.61 -13.96
CA PHE A 441 -1.91 11.80 -12.88
C PHE A 441 -1.61 10.46 -12.21
N PRO A 442 -0.49 10.32 -11.49
CA PRO A 442 -0.17 9.07 -10.81
C PRO A 442 -1.26 8.58 -9.85
N TRP A 443 -1.99 9.51 -9.25
CA TRP A 443 -3.06 9.25 -8.27
C TRP A 443 -4.48 9.24 -8.87
N GLY A 444 -4.64 9.33 -10.19
CA GLY A 444 -5.95 9.32 -10.86
C GLY A 444 -6.12 10.42 -11.89
N ASN A 445 -7.36 10.81 -12.14
CA ASN A 445 -7.72 11.79 -13.18
C ASN A 445 -8.02 13.19 -12.64
N SER A 446 -8.13 13.32 -11.31
CA SER A 446 -8.35 14.61 -10.66
C SER A 446 -7.05 15.25 -10.17
N MET A 447 -6.87 16.56 -10.41
CA MET A 447 -5.80 17.33 -9.78
C MET A 447 -5.99 17.37 -8.27
N ARG A 448 -4.87 17.41 -7.53
CA ARG A 448 -4.87 17.41 -6.06
C ARG A 448 -3.74 18.24 -5.49
N ASP A 449 -4.00 18.89 -4.37
CA ASP A 449 -3.00 19.67 -3.64
C ASP A 449 -1.96 18.76 -2.96
N ASP A 450 -2.37 17.56 -2.53
CA ASP A 450 -1.49 16.54 -1.93
C ASP A 450 -0.83 15.62 -2.97
N GLY A 451 -0.97 15.90 -4.27
CA GLY A 451 -0.48 15.02 -5.33
C GLY A 451 1.02 14.70 -5.25
N ALA A 452 1.84 15.66 -4.82
CA ALA A 452 3.30 15.49 -4.72
C ALA A 452 3.73 14.38 -3.75
N SER A 453 2.91 14.03 -2.75
CA SER A 453 3.19 12.97 -1.78
C SER A 453 2.58 11.61 -2.17
N ARG A 454 1.78 11.55 -3.24
CA ARG A 454 1.08 10.33 -3.64
C ARG A 454 1.93 9.43 -4.52
N ALA A 455 1.73 8.13 -4.34
CA ALA A 455 2.33 7.11 -5.18
C ALA A 455 1.50 6.85 -6.44
N SER A 456 2.13 6.29 -7.47
CA SER A 456 1.44 5.66 -8.61
C SER A 456 0.76 4.35 -8.20
N PRO A 457 -0.03 3.71 -9.09
CA PRO A 457 -0.65 2.40 -8.81
C PRO A 457 0.37 1.31 -8.48
N TRP A 458 1.60 1.46 -8.95
CA TRP A 458 2.72 0.54 -8.69
C TRP A 458 3.49 0.89 -7.41
N GLY A 459 3.04 1.88 -6.63
CA GLY A 459 3.71 2.33 -5.41
C GLY A 459 4.94 3.19 -5.66
N VAL A 460 5.11 3.75 -6.87
CA VAL A 460 6.23 4.63 -7.20
C VAL A 460 5.91 6.05 -6.73
N GLU A 461 6.79 6.63 -5.91
CA GLU A 461 6.54 7.89 -5.19
C GLU A 461 7.31 9.07 -5.78
N LYS A 462 7.02 10.30 -5.33
CA LYS A 462 7.74 11.53 -5.72
C LYS A 462 7.83 11.76 -7.24
N LEU A 463 6.84 11.30 -8.00
CA LEU A 463 6.73 11.49 -9.47
C LEU A 463 6.44 12.94 -9.85
N VAL A 464 5.74 13.67 -8.99
CA VAL A 464 5.35 15.08 -9.14
C VAL A 464 6.03 15.95 -8.07
N ALA A 465 7.25 15.57 -7.69
CA ALA A 465 8.07 16.35 -6.75
C ALA A 465 8.64 17.63 -7.39
N SER A 466 9.41 18.40 -6.64
CA SER A 466 9.98 19.68 -7.08
C SER A 466 10.80 19.59 -8.37
N LEU A 467 11.54 18.50 -8.56
CA LEU A 467 12.38 18.28 -9.74
C LEU A 467 11.69 17.33 -10.74
N PRO A 468 11.72 17.65 -12.05
CA PRO A 468 11.43 16.65 -13.08
C PRO A 468 12.50 15.56 -13.07
N GLN A 469 12.18 14.38 -13.62
CA GLN A 469 13.05 13.21 -13.56
C GLN A 469 13.69 12.92 -14.90
N TRP A 470 14.98 12.59 -14.90
CA TRP A 470 15.70 12.21 -16.10
C TRP A 470 15.20 10.87 -16.64
N ALA A 471 14.92 10.87 -17.94
CA ALA A 471 14.73 9.69 -18.75
C ALA A 471 15.84 9.59 -19.81
N HIS A 472 16.11 8.36 -20.24
CA HIS A 472 17.07 8.06 -21.29
C HIS A 472 16.77 8.86 -22.56
N GLY A 473 17.82 9.29 -23.26
CA GLY A 473 17.69 10.12 -24.46
C GLY A 473 17.58 11.63 -24.20
N GLY A 474 17.74 12.09 -22.96
CA GLY A 474 17.74 13.53 -22.65
C GLY A 474 16.36 14.13 -22.46
N LEU A 475 15.43 13.31 -21.96
CA LEU A 475 14.07 13.74 -21.64
C LEU A 475 13.93 14.00 -20.14
N LEU A 476 13.15 15.01 -19.80
CA LEU A 476 12.69 15.27 -18.44
C LEU A 476 11.21 14.94 -18.34
N CYS A 477 10.85 14.04 -17.43
CA CYS A 477 9.49 13.57 -17.22
C CYS A 477 8.93 14.05 -15.87
N GLY A 478 7.65 14.38 -15.85
CA GLY A 478 6.94 14.76 -14.63
C GLY A 478 7.48 16.03 -13.95
N GLY A 479 7.41 16.05 -12.63
CA GLY A 479 7.73 17.20 -11.79
C GLY A 479 6.52 18.12 -11.53
N ARG A 480 6.63 18.96 -10.49
CA ARG A 480 5.51 19.78 -9.99
C ARG A 480 4.88 20.68 -11.05
N GLU A 481 5.70 21.24 -11.93
CA GLU A 481 5.26 22.14 -13.00
C GLU A 481 4.65 21.39 -14.19
N GLN A 482 4.86 20.07 -14.29
CA GLN A 482 4.32 19.21 -15.35
C GLN A 482 3.79 17.88 -14.76
N PRO A 483 2.69 17.93 -13.98
CA PRO A 483 2.24 16.80 -13.16
C PRO A 483 1.64 15.62 -13.94
N LEU A 484 1.38 15.77 -15.24
CA LEU A 484 0.74 14.73 -16.06
C LEU A 484 1.70 13.57 -16.32
N CYS A 485 1.18 12.34 -16.34
CA CYS A 485 2.00 11.16 -16.63
C CYS A 485 2.62 11.17 -18.03
N SER A 486 1.95 11.76 -19.03
CA SER A 486 2.51 11.93 -20.39
C SER A 486 3.49 13.08 -20.53
N SER A 487 3.65 13.94 -19.52
CA SER A 487 4.49 15.12 -19.65
C SER A 487 5.96 14.72 -19.77
N ARG A 488 6.55 15.16 -20.89
CA ARG A 488 7.97 15.01 -21.18
C ARG A 488 8.46 16.24 -21.93
N ARG A 489 9.67 16.67 -21.61
CA ARG A 489 10.36 17.78 -22.28
C ARG A 489 11.73 17.31 -22.74
N GLU A 490 12.03 17.52 -24.01
CA GLU A 490 13.37 17.28 -24.56
C GLU A 490 14.33 18.37 -24.10
N VAL A 491 15.52 17.94 -23.69
CA VAL A 491 16.63 18.81 -23.32
C VAL A 491 17.68 18.71 -24.41
N ALA A 492 18.00 19.84 -25.03
CA ALA A 492 19.00 19.90 -26.08
C ALA A 492 20.36 19.41 -25.55
N SER A 493 21.13 18.71 -26.38
CA SER A 493 22.42 18.14 -25.99
C SER A 493 23.46 19.20 -25.56
N GLU A 494 23.27 20.45 -25.96
CA GLU A 494 24.14 21.59 -25.63
C GLU A 494 23.78 22.23 -24.28
N ASP A 495 22.60 21.92 -23.72
CA ASP A 495 22.16 22.48 -22.43
C ASP A 495 22.70 21.66 -21.25
N ALA A 496 23.96 21.94 -20.92
CA ALA A 496 24.67 21.30 -19.81
C ALA A 496 24.19 21.77 -18.42
N VAL A 497 23.31 22.79 -18.33
CA VAL A 497 22.92 23.43 -17.06
C VAL A 497 21.56 22.93 -16.58
N THR A 498 20.75 22.31 -17.44
CA THR A 498 19.46 21.76 -17.03
C THR A 498 19.64 20.69 -15.94
N ILE A 499 18.82 20.81 -14.88
CA ILE A 499 18.84 19.95 -13.70
C ILE A 499 17.55 19.12 -13.63
N GLY A 500 17.70 17.86 -13.23
CA GLY A 500 16.62 16.95 -12.90
C GLY A 500 17.00 16.03 -11.75
N ALA A 501 16.08 15.16 -11.36
CA ALA A 501 16.32 14.11 -10.39
C ALA A 501 16.60 12.76 -11.09
N LEU A 502 17.49 11.98 -10.48
CA LEU A 502 17.82 10.63 -10.94
C LEU A 502 16.85 9.59 -10.38
N ARG A 503 16.36 8.71 -11.24
CA ARG A 503 15.74 7.44 -10.87
C ARG A 503 16.38 6.32 -11.67
N TRP A 504 16.84 5.29 -10.98
CA TRP A 504 17.39 4.10 -11.63
C TRP A 504 16.29 3.07 -11.89
N MET A 505 16.54 2.21 -12.87
CA MET A 505 15.76 1.02 -13.13
C MET A 505 16.64 -0.16 -13.57
N VAL A 506 16.07 -1.35 -13.47
CA VAL A 506 16.65 -2.60 -13.96
C VAL A 506 15.56 -3.46 -14.60
N GLY A 507 15.84 -4.02 -15.77
CA GLY A 507 14.90 -4.92 -16.44
C GLY A 507 14.62 -6.16 -15.60
N GLY A 508 13.39 -6.68 -15.65
CA GLY A 508 13.13 -8.05 -15.23
C GLY A 508 13.91 -8.99 -16.15
N SER A 509 14.44 -10.09 -15.61
CA SER A 509 14.99 -11.14 -16.48
C SER A 509 13.92 -11.54 -17.48
N PRO A 510 14.22 -11.66 -18.80
CA PRO A 510 13.21 -12.06 -19.75
C PRO A 510 12.64 -13.40 -19.31
N SER A 511 11.33 -13.45 -19.06
CA SER A 511 10.61 -14.71 -19.07
C SER A 511 10.92 -15.36 -20.42
N GLN A 512 11.35 -16.61 -20.40
CA GLN A 512 11.50 -17.40 -21.62
C GLN A 512 10.13 -17.39 -22.34
N GLY A 513 9.97 -16.56 -23.37
CA GLY A 513 8.67 -16.39 -24.03
C GLY A 513 8.47 -15.12 -24.87
N ALA A 514 9.29 -14.07 -24.74
CA ALA A 514 9.18 -12.91 -25.63
C ALA A 514 9.99 -13.14 -26.93
N VAL A 515 9.32 -13.68 -27.95
CA VAL A 515 9.85 -13.75 -29.31
C VAL A 515 10.00 -12.32 -29.84
N SER A 516 11.25 -11.91 -30.07
CA SER A 516 11.58 -10.67 -30.77
C SER A 516 10.95 -10.71 -32.17
N PRO A 517 10.26 -9.65 -32.65
CA PRO A 517 9.81 -9.61 -34.02
C PRO A 517 11.05 -9.53 -34.92
N ARG A 518 11.38 -10.64 -35.58
CA ARG A 518 12.40 -10.64 -36.63
C ARG A 518 11.90 -9.74 -37.76
N GLU A 519 12.74 -8.78 -38.10
CA GLU A 519 12.68 -8.00 -39.33
C GLU A 519 12.40 -8.93 -40.50
N ALA A 520 11.26 -8.71 -41.17
CA ALA A 520 10.98 -9.29 -42.46
C ALA A 520 11.92 -8.63 -43.47
N ASN A 521 13.12 -9.21 -43.62
CA ASN A 521 13.98 -8.92 -44.75
C ASN A 521 13.34 -9.48 -46.02
N SER A 522 13.01 -8.56 -46.91
CA SER A 522 12.82 -8.77 -48.34
C SER A 522 13.96 -9.63 -48.91
N ASN A 523 13.62 -10.75 -49.56
CA ASN A 523 14.27 -11.17 -50.80
C ASN A 523 13.54 -12.36 -51.45
N SER A 524 13.30 -12.18 -52.75
CA SER A 524 12.83 -13.14 -53.78
C SER A 524 11.33 -13.32 -53.92
#